data_AF-A0A8S2JQT2-F1
#
_entry.id   AF-A0A8S2JQT2-F1
#
_cell.length_a   1.000
_cell.length_b   1.000
_cell.length_c   1.000
_cell.angle_alpha   90.00
_cell.angle_beta   90.00
_cell.angle_gamma   90.00
#
_symmetry.space_group_name_H-M   'P 1'
#
loop_
_entity.id
_entity.type
_entity.pdbx_description
1 polymer ?
#
loop_
_entity_poly.entity_id
_entity_poly.type
_entity_poly.pdbx_seq_one_letter_code
_entity_poly.pdbx_strand_id
1 'polypeptide(L)'
;MNTVINNDSQWIQDEAEKIRSSLLNELHRIEHEVNEKFVSFKNDFNLRQPKTTERPEKKPPNRQINASRTFIPRNSILTDLFEISHIRSIRNMFAAMLLILVIQVTVNDLVEYGRIKLDFQLIFECFNKLHIALFIWLIMQLCTAVVVFMGFYYWASRRVLHCDTAKRLRIYDTIWLFIYMFYIVLFLVLPCREIVKHQLAIASSFIVLLEQLRQLMKTHSFVRENIENIRSQCHLIS
;
A
#
# COMPACT_ATOMS: atom_id res chain seq x y z
N MET A 1 14.36 -0.16 68.94
CA MET A 1 13.31 -0.26 67.89
C MET A 1 13.72 0.46 66.60
N ASN A 2 14.34 1.65 66.67
CA ASN A 2 14.74 2.43 65.48
C ASN A 2 15.93 1.88 64.67
N THR A 3 16.73 0.97 65.22
CA THR A 3 17.90 0.36 64.52
C THR A 3 17.53 -0.83 63.64
N VAL A 4 16.45 -1.56 63.96
CA VAL A 4 15.98 -2.72 63.18
C VAL A 4 15.28 -2.26 61.90
N ILE A 5 14.46 -1.20 61.99
CA ILE A 5 13.73 -0.62 60.85
C ILE A 5 14.70 -0.01 59.81
N ASN A 6 15.81 0.59 60.25
CA ASN A 6 16.80 1.18 59.34
C ASN A 6 17.57 0.12 58.53
N ASN A 7 17.84 -1.04 59.15
CA ASN A 7 18.49 -2.16 58.49
C ASN A 7 17.54 -2.84 57.47
N ASP A 8 16.25 -2.90 57.81
CA ASP A 8 15.20 -3.40 56.90
C ASP A 8 15.01 -2.49 55.67
N SER A 9 15.16 -1.17 55.81
CA SER A 9 15.10 -0.27 54.64
C SER A 9 16.34 -0.34 53.74
N GLN A 10 17.52 -0.62 54.30
CA GLN A 10 18.79 -0.68 53.56
C GLN A 10 18.88 -1.92 52.66
N TRP A 11 18.43 -3.10 53.13
CA TRP A 11 18.48 -4.30 52.28
C TRP A 11 17.48 -4.24 51.13
N ILE A 12 16.32 -3.60 51.31
CA ILE A 12 15.33 -3.42 50.24
C ILE A 12 15.91 -2.56 49.11
N GLN A 13 16.72 -1.56 49.44
CA GLN A 13 17.40 -0.73 48.44
C GLN A 13 18.53 -1.50 47.73
N ASP A 14 19.33 -2.29 48.46
CA ASP A 14 20.39 -3.13 47.86
C ASP A 14 19.81 -4.20 46.92
N GLU A 15 18.71 -4.83 47.30
CA GLU A 15 18.04 -5.84 46.48
C GLU A 15 17.40 -5.22 45.23
N ALA A 16 16.83 -4.01 45.35
CA ALA A 16 16.30 -3.27 44.20
C ALA A 16 17.41 -2.88 43.20
N GLU A 17 18.59 -2.52 43.67
CA GLU A 17 19.74 -2.23 42.79
C GLU A 17 20.30 -3.48 42.12
N LYS A 18 20.33 -4.62 42.82
CA LYS A 18 20.69 -5.92 42.22
C LYS A 18 19.70 -6.33 41.12
N ILE A 19 18.40 -6.24 41.39
CA ILE A 19 17.39 -6.57 40.37
C ILE A 19 17.51 -5.62 39.17
N ARG A 20 17.74 -4.32 39.41
CA ARG A 20 17.90 -3.33 38.34
C ARG A 20 19.12 -3.61 37.47
N SER A 21 20.27 -3.92 38.07
CA SER A 21 21.49 -4.26 37.31
C SER A 21 21.35 -5.58 36.56
N SER A 22 20.68 -6.57 37.15
CA SER A 22 20.38 -7.84 36.47
C SER A 22 19.44 -7.64 35.27
N LEU A 23 18.41 -6.79 35.39
CA LEU A 23 17.52 -6.46 34.28
C LEU A 23 18.22 -5.66 33.18
N LEU A 24 19.10 -4.72 33.54
CA LEU A 24 19.88 -3.95 32.56
C LEU A 24 20.82 -4.86 31.75
N ASN A 25 21.42 -5.87 32.39
CA ASN A 25 22.26 -6.85 31.71
C ASN A 25 21.47 -7.72 30.73
N GLU A 26 20.26 -8.17 31.11
CA GLU A 26 19.41 -8.94 30.19
C GLU A 26 18.88 -8.07 29.04
N LEU A 27 18.55 -6.79 29.27
CA LEU A 27 18.16 -5.87 28.19
C LEU A 27 19.29 -5.65 27.18
N HIS A 28 20.50 -5.39 27.66
CA HIS A 28 21.67 -5.24 26.78
C HIS A 28 21.95 -6.51 25.96
N ARG A 29 21.74 -7.68 26.57
CA ARG A 29 21.92 -8.97 25.90
C ARG A 29 20.89 -9.17 24.79
N ILE A 30 19.62 -8.86 25.03
CA ILE A 30 18.55 -8.94 24.02
C ILE A 30 18.81 -7.97 22.87
N GLU A 31 19.22 -6.73 23.18
CA GLU A 31 19.52 -5.71 22.15
C GLU A 31 20.65 -6.18 21.22
N HIS A 32 21.72 -6.74 21.79
CA HIS A 32 22.82 -7.27 20.99
C HIS A 32 22.38 -8.44 20.10
N GLU A 33 21.60 -9.38 20.63
CA GLU A 33 21.11 -10.53 19.85
C GLU A 33 20.18 -10.10 18.70
N VAL A 34 19.30 -9.12 18.96
CA VAL A 34 18.42 -8.55 17.93
C VAL A 34 19.24 -7.83 16.86
N ASN A 35 20.22 -7.02 17.26
CA ASN A 35 21.05 -6.28 16.31
C ASN A 35 21.91 -7.21 15.44
N GLU A 36 22.48 -8.26 16.03
CA GLU A 36 23.25 -9.27 15.29
C GLU A 36 22.38 -10.01 14.27
N LYS A 37 21.18 -10.45 14.67
CA LYS A 37 20.20 -11.08 13.75
C LYS A 37 19.74 -10.12 12.66
N PHE A 38 19.63 -8.82 12.96
CA PHE A 38 19.25 -7.81 11.97
C PHE A 38 20.36 -7.55 10.95
N VAL A 39 21.62 -7.50 11.39
CA VAL A 39 22.79 -7.35 10.52
C VAL A 39 22.98 -8.58 9.65
N SER A 40 22.84 -9.79 10.20
CA SER A 40 22.93 -11.02 9.42
C SER A 40 21.81 -11.12 8.39
N PHE A 41 20.56 -10.79 8.77
CA PHE A 41 19.44 -10.72 7.84
C PHE A 41 19.66 -9.70 6.72
N LYS A 42 20.20 -8.51 7.03
CA LYS A 42 20.55 -7.48 6.05
C LYS A 42 21.63 -7.95 5.07
N ASN A 43 22.63 -8.67 5.57
CA ASN A 43 23.70 -9.21 4.73
C ASN A 43 23.18 -10.32 3.81
N ASP A 44 22.33 -11.21 4.32
CA ASP A 44 21.70 -12.28 3.54
C ASP A 44 20.77 -11.69 2.46
N PHE A 45 20.05 -10.62 2.77
CA PHE A 45 19.27 -9.86 1.80
C PHE A 45 20.12 -9.20 0.71
N ASN A 46 21.30 -8.66 1.06
CA ASN A 46 22.24 -8.12 0.09
C ASN A 46 22.92 -9.21 -0.77
N LEU A 47 23.15 -10.40 -0.21
CA LEU A 47 23.67 -11.56 -0.94
C LEU A 47 22.63 -12.14 -1.92
N ARG A 48 21.34 -12.04 -1.60
CA ARG A 48 20.24 -12.52 -2.44
C ARG A 48 19.85 -11.54 -3.54
N GLN A 49 20.28 -10.27 -3.47
CA GLN A 49 20.26 -9.40 -4.64
C GLN A 49 21.32 -9.88 -5.63
N PRO A 50 20.98 -10.18 -6.89
CA PRO A 50 21.99 -10.49 -7.88
C PRO A 50 22.94 -9.30 -8.00
N LYS A 51 24.23 -9.51 -7.72
CA LYS A 51 25.28 -8.59 -8.15
C LYS A 51 25.13 -8.46 -9.66
N THR A 52 24.66 -7.31 -10.13
CA THR A 52 24.75 -6.94 -11.53
C THR A 52 26.24 -6.93 -11.87
N THR A 53 26.74 -8.00 -12.49
CA THR A 53 28.07 -8.02 -13.09
C THR A 53 28.12 -6.86 -14.07
N GLU A 54 28.87 -5.82 -13.71
CA GLU A 54 29.23 -4.71 -14.58
C GLU A 54 29.97 -5.29 -15.79
N ARG A 55 29.23 -5.60 -16.86
CA ARG A 55 29.80 -5.47 -18.20
C ARG A 55 30.15 -4.00 -18.38
N PRO A 56 31.22 -3.64 -19.10
CA PRO A 56 31.49 -2.24 -19.43
C PRO A 56 30.35 -1.72 -20.30
N GLU A 57 29.33 -1.19 -19.62
CA GLU A 57 28.21 -0.50 -20.21
C GLU A 57 28.79 0.83 -20.70
N LYS A 58 28.95 0.95 -22.02
CA LYS A 58 29.11 2.25 -22.66
C LYS A 58 28.00 3.13 -22.12
N LYS A 59 28.34 4.09 -21.26
CA LYS A 59 27.40 5.06 -20.68
C LYS A 59 26.51 5.59 -21.80
N PRO A 60 25.20 5.27 -21.84
CA PRO A 60 24.31 6.02 -22.70
C PRO A 60 24.32 7.47 -22.18
N PRO A 61 24.53 8.47 -23.05
CA PRO A 61 24.55 9.84 -22.63
C PRO A 61 23.15 10.18 -22.13
N ASN A 62 23.06 10.56 -20.85
CA ASN A 62 21.89 11.20 -20.26
C ASN A 62 20.58 10.43 -20.48
N ARG A 63 20.34 9.38 -19.70
CA ARG A 63 19.01 8.75 -19.61
C ARG A 63 18.06 9.77 -19.01
N GLN A 64 17.45 10.59 -19.88
CA GLN A 64 16.27 11.35 -19.56
C GLN A 64 15.29 10.40 -18.88
N ILE A 65 14.81 10.79 -17.71
CA ILE A 65 13.78 10.08 -16.93
C ILE A 65 12.45 9.99 -17.74
N ASN A 66 12.43 10.58 -18.95
CA ASN A 66 11.36 10.59 -19.94
C ASN A 66 11.43 9.43 -20.96
N ALA A 67 12.11 8.32 -20.65
CA ALA A 67 12.01 7.13 -21.50
C ALA A 67 10.58 6.57 -21.36
N SER A 68 9.71 6.99 -22.27
CA SER A 68 8.32 6.56 -22.40
C SER A 68 8.22 5.05 -22.24
N ARG A 69 7.47 4.58 -21.24
CA ARG A 69 7.27 3.14 -21.03
C ARG A 69 6.58 2.58 -22.27
N THR A 70 7.27 1.72 -23.01
CA THR A 70 6.69 1.02 -24.15
C THR A 70 5.95 -0.20 -23.64
N PHE A 71 4.63 -0.22 -23.83
CA PHE A 71 3.79 -1.37 -23.47
C PHE A 71 3.87 -2.39 -24.60
N ILE A 72 4.52 -3.52 -24.32
CA ILE A 72 4.63 -4.65 -25.25
C ILE A 72 3.69 -5.75 -24.73
N PRO A 73 2.86 -6.37 -25.59
CA PRO A 73 2.05 -7.51 -25.18
C PRO A 73 2.98 -8.65 -24.77
N ARG A 74 2.96 -9.00 -23.48
CA ARG A 74 3.73 -10.10 -22.90
C ARG A 74 2.83 -10.86 -21.92
N ASN A 75 2.97 -12.19 -21.90
CA ASN A 75 2.37 -13.00 -20.86
C ASN A 75 2.86 -12.58 -19.47
N SER A 76 2.03 -12.81 -18.45
CA SER A 76 2.44 -12.53 -17.09
C SER A 76 3.57 -13.46 -16.69
N ILE A 77 4.58 -12.94 -15.98
CA ILE A 77 5.73 -13.74 -15.53
C ILE A 77 5.24 -14.95 -14.72
N LEU A 78 4.16 -14.80 -13.95
CA LEU A 78 3.60 -15.89 -13.16
C LEU A 78 3.00 -16.99 -14.07
N THR A 79 2.40 -16.61 -15.19
CA THR A 79 1.90 -17.57 -16.20
C THR A 79 3.05 -18.36 -16.80
N ASP A 80 4.11 -17.68 -17.24
CA ASP A 80 5.32 -18.32 -17.80
C ASP A 80 6.02 -19.20 -16.74
N LEU A 81 6.02 -18.74 -15.49
CA LEU A 81 6.64 -19.43 -14.36
C LEU A 81 5.85 -20.67 -13.94
N PHE A 82 4.51 -20.63 -14.02
CA PHE A 82 3.62 -21.77 -13.75
C PHE A 82 3.65 -22.84 -14.85
N GLU A 83 4.20 -22.52 -16.03
CA GLU A 83 4.40 -23.49 -17.09
C GLU A 83 5.48 -24.52 -16.73
N ILE A 84 6.49 -24.10 -15.95
CA ILE A 84 7.59 -24.92 -15.47
C ILE A 84 7.04 -26.06 -14.58
N SER A 85 7.50 -27.28 -14.85
CA SER A 85 7.06 -28.51 -14.17
C SER A 85 7.13 -28.44 -12.64
N HIS A 86 8.21 -27.86 -12.09
CA HIS A 86 8.40 -27.72 -10.65
C HIS A 86 7.35 -26.83 -9.98
N ILE A 87 6.94 -25.75 -10.63
CA ILE A 87 6.03 -24.76 -10.05
C ILE A 87 4.57 -25.16 -10.28
N ARG A 88 4.30 -25.90 -11.36
CA ARG A 88 3.03 -26.60 -11.56
C ARG A 88 2.71 -27.55 -10.41
N SER A 89 3.72 -28.25 -9.88
CA SER A 89 3.58 -29.11 -8.70
C SER A 89 3.22 -28.29 -7.46
N ILE A 90 3.91 -27.17 -7.22
CA ILE A 90 3.62 -26.25 -6.11
C ILE A 90 2.18 -25.71 -6.18
N ARG A 91 1.71 -25.30 -7.37
CA ARG A 91 0.32 -24.89 -7.58
C ARG A 91 -0.66 -25.99 -7.15
N ASN A 92 -0.40 -27.23 -7.56
CA ASN A 92 -1.26 -28.35 -7.20
C ASN A 92 -1.17 -28.70 -5.70
N MET A 93 -0.01 -28.52 -5.08
CA MET A 93 0.17 -28.67 -3.63
C MET A 93 -0.65 -27.64 -2.84
N PHE A 94 -0.66 -26.37 -3.27
CA PHE A 94 -1.53 -25.35 -2.67
C PHE A 94 -3.02 -25.68 -2.85
N ALA A 95 -3.41 -26.15 -4.04
CA ALA A 95 -4.78 -26.60 -4.28
C ALA A 95 -5.17 -27.80 -3.40
N ALA A 96 -4.28 -28.78 -3.26
CA ALA A 96 -4.47 -29.94 -2.38
C ALA A 96 -4.53 -29.53 -0.90
N MET A 97 -3.67 -28.62 -0.45
CA MET A 97 -3.67 -28.09 0.91
C MET A 97 -4.98 -27.35 1.22
N LEU A 98 -5.49 -26.55 0.27
CA LEU A 98 -6.78 -25.88 0.40
C LEU A 98 -7.92 -26.90 0.46
N LEU A 99 -7.90 -27.91 -0.40
CA LEU A 99 -8.92 -28.97 -0.42
C LEU A 99 -8.92 -29.77 0.89
N ILE A 100 -7.75 -30.16 1.40
CA ILE A 100 -7.60 -30.84 2.69
C ILE A 100 -8.12 -29.94 3.81
N LEU A 101 -7.83 -28.65 3.79
CA LEU A 101 -8.34 -27.70 4.78
C LEU A 101 -9.86 -27.59 4.75
N VAL A 102 -10.48 -27.53 3.57
CA VAL A 102 -11.95 -27.52 3.43
C VAL A 102 -12.55 -28.83 3.96
N ILE A 103 -11.96 -29.97 3.64
CA ILE A 103 -12.39 -31.27 4.17
C ILE A 103 -12.25 -31.30 5.69
N GLN A 104 -11.12 -30.84 6.24
CA GLN A 104 -10.87 -30.81 7.68
C GLN A 104 -11.92 -29.97 8.42
N VAL A 105 -12.23 -28.78 7.92
CA VAL A 105 -13.27 -27.92 8.49
C VAL A 105 -14.63 -28.60 8.40
N THR A 106 -14.97 -29.20 7.25
CA THR A 106 -16.26 -29.87 7.04
C THR A 106 -16.44 -31.10 7.94
N VAL A 107 -15.37 -31.89 8.12
CA VAL A 107 -15.39 -33.07 9.01
C VAL A 107 -15.55 -32.63 10.46
N ASN A 108 -14.83 -31.59 10.89
CA ASN A 108 -14.98 -31.05 12.24
C ASN A 108 -16.41 -30.55 12.49
N ASP A 109 -16.99 -29.80 11.56
CA ASP A 109 -18.40 -29.36 11.66
C ASP A 109 -19.39 -30.53 11.71
N LEU A 110 -19.14 -31.59 10.93
CA LEU A 110 -19.99 -32.79 10.94
C LEU A 110 -19.92 -33.54 12.28
N VAL A 111 -18.73 -33.64 12.88
CA VAL A 111 -18.52 -34.29 14.18
C VAL A 111 -19.17 -33.48 15.30
N GLU A 112 -19.03 -32.16 15.27
CA GLU A 112 -19.49 -31.28 16.36
C GLU A 112 -21.00 -31.02 16.31
N TYR A 113 -21.58 -30.82 15.12
CA TYR A 113 -23.00 -30.47 14.96
C TYR A 113 -23.87 -31.60 14.38
N GLY A 114 -23.28 -32.72 13.95
CA GLY A 114 -24.00 -33.86 13.38
C GLY A 114 -24.64 -33.59 12.00
N ARG A 115 -24.42 -32.40 11.43
CA ARG A 115 -24.89 -31.95 10.12
C ARG A 115 -23.85 -31.04 9.50
N ILE A 116 -23.76 -31.03 8.16
CA ILE A 116 -22.90 -30.10 7.43
C ILE A 116 -23.52 -28.70 7.54
N LYS A 117 -23.13 -27.93 8.56
CA LYS A 117 -23.51 -26.54 8.71
C LYS A 117 -22.39 -25.66 8.16
N LEU A 118 -22.31 -25.53 6.83
CA LEU A 118 -21.44 -24.54 6.20
C LEU A 118 -21.95 -23.13 6.55
N ASP A 119 -21.53 -22.61 7.69
CA ASP A 119 -21.98 -21.33 8.21
C ASP A 119 -21.26 -20.18 7.47
N PHE A 120 -21.70 -19.91 6.24
CA PHE A 120 -21.23 -18.76 5.47
C PHE A 120 -21.73 -17.42 6.05
N GLN A 121 -22.52 -17.45 7.14
CA GLN A 121 -23.02 -16.26 7.79
C GLN A 121 -21.88 -15.33 8.20
N LEU A 122 -20.73 -15.86 8.67
CA LEU A 122 -19.56 -15.05 8.99
C LEU A 122 -19.04 -14.27 7.76
N ILE A 123 -18.99 -14.92 6.60
CA ILE A 123 -18.56 -14.29 5.35
C ILE A 123 -19.58 -13.23 4.93
N PHE A 124 -20.88 -13.53 4.96
CA PHE A 124 -21.93 -12.56 4.64
C PHE A 124 -21.97 -11.38 5.60
N GLU A 125 -21.70 -11.61 6.89
CA GLU A 125 -21.58 -10.57 7.91
C GLU A 125 -20.35 -9.68 7.68
N CYS A 126 -19.22 -10.28 7.26
CA CYS A 126 -18.01 -9.55 6.89
C CYS A 126 -18.21 -8.70 5.61
N PHE A 127 -19.00 -9.18 4.66
CA PHE A 127 -19.38 -8.46 3.44
C PHE A 127 -20.72 -7.74 3.54
N ASN A 128 -21.24 -7.54 4.75
CA ASN A 128 -22.52 -6.90 4.90
C ASN A 128 -22.48 -5.49 4.28
N LYS A 129 -23.59 -5.11 3.64
CA LYS A 129 -23.76 -3.84 2.92
C LYS A 129 -22.80 -3.61 1.74
N LEU A 130 -22.24 -4.67 1.15
CA LEU A 130 -21.39 -4.54 -0.05
C LEU A 130 -22.09 -3.84 -1.22
N HIS A 131 -23.39 -4.05 -1.42
CA HIS A 131 -24.14 -3.35 -2.47
C HIS A 131 -24.14 -1.83 -2.29
N ILE A 132 -24.24 -1.35 -1.05
CA ILE A 132 -24.18 0.08 -0.72
C ILE A 132 -22.76 0.61 -0.96
N ALA A 133 -21.74 -0.17 -0.57
CA ALA A 133 -20.34 0.14 -0.85
C ALA A 133 -20.06 0.29 -2.35
N LEU A 134 -20.57 -0.63 -3.18
CA LEU A 134 -20.45 -0.58 -4.63
C LEU A 134 -21.16 0.63 -5.24
N PHE A 135 -22.33 1.00 -4.71
CA PHE A 135 -23.07 2.16 -5.19
C PHE A 135 -22.33 3.47 -4.88
N ILE A 136 -21.83 3.63 -3.64
CA ILE A 136 -21.00 4.77 -3.24
C ILE A 136 -19.73 4.83 -4.11
N TRP A 137 -19.09 3.68 -4.33
CA TRP A 137 -17.92 3.56 -5.19
C TRP A 137 -18.19 3.97 -6.64
N LEU A 138 -19.29 3.51 -7.24
CA LEU A 138 -19.68 3.88 -8.61
C LEU A 138 -19.91 5.39 -8.74
N ILE A 139 -20.64 5.98 -7.80
CA ILE A 139 -20.88 7.43 -7.78
C ILE A 139 -19.56 8.18 -7.66
N MET A 140 -18.71 7.77 -6.72
CA MET A 140 -17.39 8.38 -6.52
C MET A 140 -16.51 8.27 -7.77
N GLN A 141 -16.51 7.12 -8.44
CA GLN A 141 -15.76 6.85 -9.68
C GLN A 141 -16.23 7.76 -10.82
N LEU A 142 -17.55 7.89 -11.00
CA LEU A 142 -18.14 8.72 -12.05
C LEU A 142 -17.91 10.21 -11.79
N CYS A 143 -18.17 10.67 -10.56
CA CYS A 143 -17.90 12.06 -10.19
C CYS A 143 -16.43 12.42 -10.38
N THR A 144 -15.52 11.55 -9.98
CA THR A 144 -14.07 11.76 -10.16
C THR A 144 -13.68 11.79 -11.63
N ALA A 145 -14.17 10.86 -12.44
CA ALA A 145 -13.88 10.84 -13.87
C ALA A 145 -14.33 12.14 -14.55
N VAL A 146 -15.55 12.62 -14.24
CA VAL A 146 -16.09 13.86 -14.81
C VAL A 146 -15.31 15.08 -14.31
N VAL A 147 -15.09 15.22 -12.99
CA VAL A 147 -14.42 16.38 -12.40
C VAL A 147 -12.97 16.49 -12.87
N VAL A 148 -12.23 15.38 -12.88
CA VAL A 148 -10.82 15.36 -13.33
C VAL A 148 -10.74 15.65 -14.82
N PHE A 149 -11.60 15.05 -15.65
CA PHE A 149 -11.58 15.26 -17.09
C PHE A 149 -11.96 16.70 -17.46
N MET A 150 -13.04 17.22 -16.89
CA MET A 150 -13.50 18.60 -17.16
C MET A 150 -12.53 19.63 -16.61
N GLY A 151 -12.02 19.43 -15.39
CA GLY A 151 -11.02 20.30 -14.79
C GLY A 151 -9.73 20.34 -15.61
N PHE A 152 -9.27 19.18 -16.07
CA PHE A 152 -8.09 19.09 -16.91
C PHE A 152 -8.29 19.71 -18.29
N TYR A 153 -9.43 19.45 -18.93
CA TYR A 153 -9.79 20.04 -20.23
C TYR A 153 -9.78 21.57 -20.16
N TYR A 154 -10.42 22.14 -19.13
CA TYR A 154 -10.46 23.59 -18.95
C TYR A 154 -9.08 24.20 -18.70
N TRP A 155 -8.24 23.54 -17.89
CA TRP A 155 -6.86 23.98 -17.66
C TRP A 155 -6.02 23.94 -18.94
N ALA A 156 -6.10 22.84 -19.71
CA ALA A 156 -5.35 22.64 -20.93
C ALA A 156 -5.73 23.65 -22.03
N SER A 157 -7.04 23.86 -22.28
CA SER A 157 -7.51 24.82 -23.29
C SER A 157 -7.04 26.25 -23.04
N ARG A 158 -7.02 26.69 -21.77
CA ARG A 158 -6.52 28.04 -21.41
C ARG A 158 -5.01 28.17 -21.46
N ARG A 159 -4.25 27.10 -21.21
CA ARG A 159 -2.78 27.11 -21.30
C ARG A 159 -2.29 27.27 -22.74
N VAL A 160 -2.92 26.59 -23.70
CA VAL A 160 -2.56 26.69 -25.13
C VAL A 160 -2.77 28.12 -25.66
N LEU A 161 -3.80 28.82 -25.18
CA LEU A 161 -4.14 30.18 -25.64
C LEU A 161 -3.20 31.29 -25.09
N HIS A 162 -2.37 30.98 -24.07
CA HIS A 162 -1.62 31.99 -23.31
C HIS A 162 -0.12 31.66 -23.13
N CYS A 163 0.49 30.88 -24.04
CA CYS A 163 1.94 30.54 -23.99
C CYS A 163 2.88 31.78 -23.95
N ASP A 164 2.41 32.98 -24.32
CA ASP A 164 3.24 34.18 -24.49
C ASP A 164 3.56 34.96 -23.19
N THR A 165 2.84 34.71 -22.07
CA THR A 165 3.02 35.50 -20.82
C THR A 165 3.46 34.65 -19.63
N ALA A 166 4.77 34.39 -19.53
CA ALA A 166 5.36 33.49 -18.53
C ALA A 166 4.98 33.76 -17.05
N LYS A 167 4.85 35.04 -16.65
CA LYS A 167 4.49 35.40 -15.25
C LYS A 167 3.04 35.09 -14.90
N ARG A 168 2.10 35.37 -15.82
CA ARG A 168 0.66 35.12 -15.64
C ARG A 168 0.34 33.63 -15.65
N LEU A 169 1.07 32.85 -16.46
CA LEU A 169 0.94 31.40 -16.54
C LEU A 169 1.37 30.72 -15.22
N ARG A 170 2.49 31.17 -14.62
CA ARG A 170 2.97 30.61 -13.34
C ARG A 170 1.96 30.80 -12.20
N ILE A 171 1.30 31.96 -12.12
CA ILE A 171 0.26 32.23 -11.11
C ILE A 171 -0.95 31.34 -11.35
N TYR A 172 -1.37 31.20 -12.61
CA TYR A 172 -2.49 30.35 -13.01
C TYR A 172 -2.22 28.87 -12.67
N ASP A 173 -1.04 28.34 -13.00
CA ASP A 173 -0.64 26.97 -12.66
C ASP A 173 -0.60 26.73 -11.14
N THR A 174 -0.16 27.74 -10.37
CA THR A 174 -0.13 27.66 -8.90
C THR A 174 -1.55 27.56 -8.33
N ILE A 175 -2.50 28.36 -8.83
CA ILE A 175 -3.90 28.30 -8.40
C ILE A 175 -4.51 26.92 -8.71
N TRP A 176 -4.25 26.39 -9.90
CA TRP A 176 -4.72 25.05 -10.28
C TRP A 176 -4.10 23.93 -9.44
N LEU A 177 -2.83 24.07 -9.04
CA LEU A 177 -2.19 23.14 -8.11
C LEU A 177 -2.89 23.16 -6.74
N PHE A 178 -3.21 24.33 -6.20
CA PHE A 178 -3.95 24.43 -4.94
C PHE A 178 -5.35 23.81 -5.03
N ILE A 179 -6.08 24.05 -6.13
CA ILE A 179 -7.39 23.43 -6.38
C ILE A 179 -7.26 21.91 -6.45
N TYR A 180 -6.23 21.39 -7.12
CA TYR A 180 -5.95 19.97 -7.22
C TYR A 180 -5.60 19.34 -5.85
N MET A 181 -4.79 20.02 -5.04
CA MET A 181 -4.43 19.56 -3.70
C MET A 181 -5.66 19.52 -2.79
N PHE A 182 -6.49 20.57 -2.83
CA PHE A 182 -7.76 20.61 -2.12
C PHE A 182 -8.70 19.47 -2.57
N TYR A 183 -8.78 19.20 -3.87
CA TYR A 183 -9.54 18.10 -4.42
C TYR A 183 -9.07 16.74 -3.88
N ILE A 184 -7.75 16.46 -3.83
CA ILE A 184 -7.21 15.22 -3.27
C ILE A 184 -7.62 15.07 -1.80
N VAL A 185 -7.52 16.13 -1.00
CA VAL A 185 -7.89 16.11 0.42
C VAL A 185 -9.39 15.83 0.58
N LEU A 186 -10.25 16.51 -0.18
CA LEU A 186 -11.69 16.24 -0.17
C LEU A 186 -11.99 14.79 -0.57
N PHE A 187 -11.34 14.32 -1.62
CA PHE A 187 -11.50 12.97 -2.13
C PHE A 187 -11.03 11.91 -1.12
N LEU A 188 -10.07 12.24 -0.25
CA LEU A 188 -9.65 11.36 0.84
C LEU A 188 -10.68 11.34 1.98
N VAL A 189 -11.21 12.51 2.36
CA VAL A 189 -12.05 12.69 3.54
C VAL A 189 -13.50 12.25 3.30
N LEU A 190 -14.08 12.55 2.14
CA LEU A 190 -15.50 12.26 1.85
C LEU A 190 -15.84 10.76 1.94
N PRO A 191 -15.11 9.84 1.30
CA PRO A 191 -15.41 8.40 1.35
C PRO A 191 -15.19 7.84 2.74
N CYS A 192 -14.13 8.28 3.44
CA CYS A 192 -13.86 7.91 4.82
C CYS A 192 -15.00 8.32 5.76
N ARG A 193 -15.56 9.53 5.59
CA ARG A 193 -16.72 9.98 6.36
C ARG A 193 -17.96 9.14 6.07
N GLU A 194 -18.23 8.83 4.80
CA GLU A 194 -19.38 8.00 4.42
C GLU A 194 -19.25 6.56 4.92
N ILE A 195 -18.04 6.00 4.97
CA ILE A 195 -17.77 4.68 5.56
C ILE A 195 -18.13 4.65 7.05
N VAL A 196 -17.69 5.66 7.81
CA VAL A 196 -17.93 5.77 9.25
C VAL A 196 -19.42 5.98 9.56
N LYS A 197 -20.12 6.82 8.78
CA LYS A 197 -21.55 7.09 8.96
C LYS A 197 -22.41 5.85 8.72
N HIS A 198 -22.11 5.06 7.69
CA HIS A 198 -22.95 3.91 7.32
C HIS A 198 -22.63 2.63 8.12
N GLN A 199 -21.59 2.67 8.98
CA GLN A 199 -21.05 1.52 9.70
C GLN A 199 -20.98 0.29 8.78
N LEU A 200 -20.18 0.42 7.72
CA LEU A 200 -19.94 -0.69 6.80
C LEU A 200 -19.15 -1.80 7.50
N ALA A 201 -19.40 -3.04 7.09
CA ALA A 201 -18.64 -4.17 7.59
C ALA A 201 -17.15 -4.02 7.26
N ILE A 202 -16.30 -4.71 8.02
CA ILE A 202 -14.84 -4.53 7.93
C ILE A 202 -14.30 -4.80 6.51
N ALA A 203 -14.81 -5.84 5.83
CA ALA A 203 -14.33 -6.20 4.50
C ALA A 203 -14.88 -5.27 3.42
N SER A 204 -16.15 -4.85 3.50
CA SER A 204 -16.73 -3.90 2.54
C SER A 204 -16.08 -2.52 2.64
N SER A 205 -15.75 -2.06 3.85
CA SER A 205 -14.99 -0.83 4.08
C SER A 205 -13.59 -0.90 3.45
N PHE A 206 -12.89 -2.02 3.64
CA PHE A 206 -11.55 -2.22 3.07
C PHE A 206 -11.55 -2.19 1.55
N ILE A 207 -12.56 -2.80 0.90
CA ILE A 207 -12.71 -2.74 -0.57
C ILE A 207 -12.85 -1.29 -1.04
N VAL A 208 -13.69 -0.48 -0.39
CA VAL A 208 -13.89 0.93 -0.77
C VAL A 208 -12.60 1.73 -0.62
N LEU A 209 -11.84 1.51 0.46
CA LEU A 209 -10.55 2.18 0.70
C LEU A 209 -9.50 1.80 -0.36
N LEU A 210 -9.37 0.51 -0.70
CA LEU A 210 -8.46 0.06 -1.76
C LEU A 210 -8.82 0.67 -3.11
N GLU A 211 -10.12 0.72 -3.41
CA GLU A 211 -10.61 1.32 -4.64
C GLU A 211 -10.41 2.84 -4.69
N GLN A 212 -10.57 3.53 -3.57
CA GLN A 212 -10.27 4.95 -3.42
C GLN A 212 -8.77 5.21 -3.70
N LEU A 213 -7.86 4.40 -3.14
CA LEU A 213 -6.42 4.50 -3.41
C LEU A 213 -6.10 4.23 -4.89
N ARG A 214 -6.75 3.23 -5.51
CA ARG A 214 -6.58 2.92 -6.93
C ARG A 214 -6.98 4.10 -7.82
N GLN A 215 -8.11 4.75 -7.52
CA GLN A 215 -8.56 5.93 -8.25
C GLN A 215 -7.61 7.11 -8.07
N LEU A 216 -7.13 7.35 -6.85
CA LEU A 216 -6.16 8.40 -6.57
C LEU A 216 -4.87 8.22 -7.38
N MET A 217 -4.33 7.00 -7.43
CA MET A 217 -3.13 6.69 -8.21
C MET A 217 -3.34 6.94 -9.71
N LYS A 218 -4.50 6.56 -10.25
CA LYS A 218 -4.85 6.81 -11.66
C LYS A 218 -4.94 8.29 -11.96
N THR A 219 -5.65 9.04 -11.12
CA THR A 219 -5.81 10.50 -11.28
C THR A 219 -4.46 11.21 -11.21
N HIS A 220 -3.62 10.87 -10.23
CA HIS A 220 -2.28 11.45 -10.10
C HIS A 220 -1.38 11.11 -11.29
N SER A 221 -1.41 9.86 -11.77
CA SER A 221 -0.65 9.44 -12.95
C SER A 221 -1.11 10.18 -14.21
N PHE A 222 -2.43 10.31 -14.41
CA PHE A 222 -3.02 11.05 -15.52
C PHE A 222 -2.59 12.52 -15.51
N VAL A 223 -2.73 13.22 -14.38
CA VAL A 223 -2.36 14.64 -14.29
C VAL A 223 -0.87 14.84 -14.57
N ARG A 224 0.00 13.99 -14.00
CA ARG A 224 1.45 14.10 -14.21
C ARG A 224 1.84 13.94 -15.68
N GLU A 225 1.35 12.88 -16.33
CA GLU A 225 1.71 12.56 -17.72
C GLU A 225 1.23 13.64 -18.69
N ASN A 226 0.03 14.18 -18.49
CA ASN A 226 -0.47 15.24 -19.37
C ASN A 226 0.21 16.61 -19.13
N ILE A 227 0.64 16.93 -17.89
CA ILE A 227 1.43 18.14 -17.62
C ILE A 227 2.77 18.10 -18.38
N GLU A 228 3.43 16.94 -18.38
CA GLU A 228 4.69 16.72 -19.10
C GLU A 228 4.49 16.88 -20.61
N ASN A 229 3.42 16.30 -21.18
CA ASN A 229 3.08 16.43 -22.60
C ASN A 229 2.78 17.87 -23.02
N ILE A 230 2.04 18.65 -22.22
CA ILE A 230 1.74 20.04 -22.58
C ILE A 230 3.00 20.92 -22.46
N ARG A 231 3.89 20.63 -21.50
CA ARG A 231 5.16 21.35 -21.37
C ARG A 231 6.07 21.11 -22.58
N SER A 232 6.16 19.88 -23.09
CA SER A 232 6.97 19.58 -24.28
C SER A 232 6.41 20.25 -25.53
N GLN A 233 5.07 20.33 -25.68
CA GLN A 233 4.45 21.03 -26.80
C GLN A 233 4.73 22.54 -26.82
N CYS A 234 4.64 23.25 -25.69
CA CYS A 234 4.91 24.70 -25.67
C CYS A 234 6.41 25.01 -25.93
N HIS A 235 7.34 24.07 -25.63
CA HIS A 235 8.75 24.19 -26.01
C HIS A 235 9.03 24.00 -27.51
N LEU A 236 8.15 23.31 -28.25
CA LEU A 236 8.29 23.12 -29.70
C LEU A 236 7.70 24.27 -30.52
N ILE A 237 6.89 25.13 -29.90
CA ILE A 237 6.16 26.25 -30.54
C ILE A 237 6.89 27.60 -30.32
N SER A 238 7.80 27.68 -29.35
CA SER A 238 8.69 28.84 -29.09
C SER A 238 9.98 28.76 -29.89
#